data_AF-W6L1Q6-F1
#
_entry.id   AF-W6L1Q6-F1
#
_cell.length_a   1.000
_cell.length_b   1.000
_cell.length_c   1.000
_cell.angle_alpha   90.00
_cell.angle_beta   90.00
_cell.angle_gamma   90.00
#
_symmetry.space_group_name_H-M   'P 1'
#
loop_
_entity.id
_entity.type
_entity.pdbx_description
1 polymer ?
#
loop_
_entity_poly.entity_id
_entity_poly.type
_entity_poly.pdbx_seq_one_letter_code
_entity_poly.pdbx_strand_id
1 'polypeptide(L)'
;MEALSEAFRAADLSYSFAISPHPAKKDTFRLVLSRPTNKHPESVIFLSIDIFMTSNTSDVSTFEAKVENMLWTLPFTVEKGRLKGFSESYMDKIWSQKEVSWKTKMYL
;
A
#
# COMPACT_ATOMS: atom_id res chain seq x y z
N MET A 1 5.27 14.23 -4.76
CA MET A 1 5.82 12.86 -4.59
C MET A 1 6.66 12.73 -3.33
N GLU A 2 7.50 13.71 -3.00
CA GLU A 2 8.38 13.67 -1.82
C GLU A 2 7.60 13.54 -0.49
N ALA A 3 6.57 14.36 -0.28
CA ALA A 3 5.80 14.32 0.98
C ALA A 3 5.12 12.97 1.29
N LEU A 4 4.60 12.27 0.26
CA LEU A 4 4.02 10.94 0.43
C LEU A 4 5.09 9.92 0.80
N SER A 5 6.20 9.93 0.07
CA SER A 5 7.31 9.00 0.30
C SER A 5 7.94 9.21 1.67
N GLU A 6 8.12 10.46 2.07
CA GLU A 6 8.61 10.83 3.39
C GLU A 6 7.64 10.39 4.50
N ALA A 7 6.33 10.53 4.30
CA ALA A 7 5.35 10.05 5.26
C ALA A 7 5.36 8.52 5.42
N PHE A 8 5.55 7.77 4.34
CA PHE A 8 5.76 6.32 4.40
C PHE A 8 7.08 5.95 5.08
N ARG A 9 8.15 6.73 4.90
CA ARG A 9 9.42 6.53 5.61
C ARG A 9 9.26 6.82 7.10
N ALA A 10 8.56 7.89 7.45
CA ALA A 10 8.31 8.31 8.83
C ALA A 10 7.37 7.35 9.59
N ALA A 11 6.59 6.54 8.88
CA ALA A 11 5.72 5.53 9.46
C ALA A 11 6.46 4.28 9.98
N ASP A 12 7.78 4.17 9.73
CA ASP A 12 8.66 3.09 10.24
C ASP A 12 8.08 1.68 10.03
N LEU A 13 7.52 1.44 8.85
CA LEU A 13 6.86 0.19 8.53
C LEU A 13 7.90 -0.95 8.38
N SER A 14 7.57 -2.14 8.88
CA SER A 14 8.43 -3.35 8.75
C SER A 14 8.56 -3.90 7.32
N TYR A 15 8.19 -3.12 6.30
CA TYR A 15 8.06 -3.54 4.91
C TYR A 15 8.94 -2.67 4.02
N SER A 16 9.55 -3.30 3.02
CA SER A 16 10.19 -2.54 1.94
C SER A 16 9.12 -1.96 1.04
N PHE A 17 9.27 -0.71 0.66
CA PHE A 17 8.31 -0.03 -0.20
C PHE A 17 8.99 0.75 -1.33
N ALA A 18 8.30 0.83 -2.46
CA ALA A 18 8.67 1.67 -3.58
C ALA A 18 7.43 2.42 -4.08
N ILE A 19 7.53 3.73 -4.23
CA ILE A 19 6.47 4.57 -4.78
C ILE A 19 6.93 5.06 -6.15
N SER A 20 6.10 4.85 -7.17
CA SER A 20 6.35 5.33 -8.52
C SER A 20 5.08 5.92 -9.12
N PRO A 21 5.17 6.85 -10.09
CA PRO A 21 4.01 7.28 -10.85
C PRO A 21 3.42 6.11 -11.65
N HIS A 22 2.09 6.03 -11.70
CA HIS A 22 1.42 4.93 -12.39
C HIS A 22 1.60 5.07 -13.92
N PRO A 23 2.07 4.03 -14.63
CA PRO A 23 2.44 4.16 -16.05
C PRO A 23 1.24 4.45 -16.97
N ALA A 24 0.05 3.96 -16.60
CA ALA A 24 -1.15 4.10 -17.43
C ALA A 24 -2.19 5.14 -16.93
N LYS A 25 -2.02 5.70 -15.73
CA LYS A 25 -3.02 6.58 -15.10
C LYS A 25 -2.36 7.87 -14.65
N LYS A 26 -2.79 8.99 -15.24
CA LYS A 26 -2.36 10.33 -14.79
C LYS A 26 -2.90 10.57 -13.37
N ASP A 27 -2.08 11.19 -12.53
CA ASP A 27 -2.39 11.51 -11.12
C ASP A 27 -2.58 10.30 -10.18
N THR A 28 -2.17 9.10 -10.62
CA THR A 28 -2.13 7.92 -9.76
C THR A 28 -0.69 7.55 -9.48
N PHE A 29 -0.42 7.11 -8.25
CA PHE A 29 0.84 6.58 -7.80
C PHE A 29 0.68 5.08 -7.56
N ARG A 30 1.71 4.31 -7.85
CA ARG A 30 1.78 2.90 -7.53
C ARG A 30 2.76 2.72 -6.39
N LEU A 31 2.25 2.25 -5.26
CA LEU A 31 3.00 1.81 -4.11
C LEU A 31 3.17 0.30 -4.21
N VAL A 32 4.41 -0.16 -4.34
CA VAL A 32 4.75 -1.58 -4.28
C VAL A 32 5.34 -1.87 -2.92
N LEU A 33 4.72 -2.79 -2.20
CA LEU A 33 5.18 -3.25 -0.89
C LEU A 33 5.72 -4.67 -1.03
N SER A 34 6.88 -4.92 -0.44
CA SER A 34 7.46 -6.26 -0.33
C SER A 34 7.78 -6.57 1.13
N ARG A 35 7.35 -7.76 1.56
CA ARG A 35 7.71 -8.30 2.87
C ARG A 35 8.77 -9.39 2.66
N PRO A 36 9.94 -9.32 3.34
CA PRO A 36 10.83 -10.46 3.41
C PRO A 36 10.16 -11.57 4.24
N THR A 37 9.69 -12.62 3.57
CA THR A 37 9.18 -13.81 4.26
C THR A 37 10.32 -14.76 4.56
N ASN A 38 10.72 -14.86 5.83
CA ASN A 38 11.70 -15.86 6.31
C ASN A 38 11.32 -17.31 5.99
N LYS A 39 10.05 -17.59 5.65
CA LYS A 39 9.59 -18.93 5.28
C LYS A 39 9.86 -19.31 3.83
N HIS A 40 9.93 -18.35 2.90
CA HIS A 40 10.17 -18.60 1.47
C HIS A 40 10.95 -17.41 0.87
N PRO A 41 12.29 -17.43 0.86
CA PRO A 41 13.09 -16.37 0.26
C PRO A 41 12.88 -16.25 -1.27
N GLU A 42 12.40 -17.31 -1.92
CA GLU A 42 12.12 -17.36 -3.36
C GLU A 42 10.71 -16.83 -3.73
N SER A 43 9.85 -16.58 -2.75
CA SER A 43 8.51 -16.03 -2.96
C SER A 43 8.41 -14.66 -2.30
N VAL A 44 9.11 -13.68 -2.85
CA VAL A 44 8.87 -12.27 -2.51
C VAL A 44 7.47 -11.93 -2.99
N ILE A 45 6.53 -11.86 -2.06
CA ILE A 45 5.15 -11.49 -2.38
C ILE A 45 5.09 -9.98 -2.49
N PHE A 46 4.92 -9.50 -3.71
CA PHE A 46 4.71 -8.08 -3.99
C PHE A 46 3.23 -7.73 -3.84
N LEU A 47 2.95 -6.64 -3.14
CA LEU A 47 1.64 -6.01 -3.02
C LEU A 47 1.66 -4.71 -3.81
N SER A 48 0.93 -4.68 -4.92
CA SER A 48 0.72 -3.47 -5.70
C SER A 48 -0.50 -2.73 -5.13
N ILE A 49 -0.32 -1.46 -4.80
CA ILE A 49 -1.35 -0.57 -4.30
C ILE A 49 -1.38 0.67 -5.17
N ASP A 50 -2.51 0.93 -5.81
CA ASP A 50 -2.72 2.14 -6.58
C ASP A 50 -3.29 3.21 -5.66
N ILE A 51 -2.52 4.29 -5.47
CA ILE A 51 -2.86 5.44 -4.65
C ILE A 51 -3.28 6.58 -5.58
N PHE A 52 -4.44 7.16 -5.33
CA PHE A 52 -4.89 8.35 -6.05
C PHE A 52 -5.30 9.43 -5.04
N MET A 53 -4.97 10.67 -5.36
CA MET A 53 -5.30 11.81 -4.52
C MET A 53 -6.78 12.14 -4.71
N THR A 54 -7.52 12.23 -3.62
CA THR A 54 -8.96 12.55 -3.65
C THR A 54 -9.23 13.99 -3.25
N SER A 55 -8.42 14.54 -2.34
CA SER A 55 -8.52 15.94 -1.93
C SER A 55 -7.17 16.43 -1.47
N ASN A 56 -6.85 17.68 -1.80
CA ASN A 56 -5.63 18.33 -1.34
C ASN A 56 -5.99 19.66 -0.68
N THR A 57 -5.96 19.67 0.64
CA THR A 57 -6.16 20.87 1.46
C THR A 57 -4.81 21.36 1.99
N SER A 58 -4.71 22.65 2.32
CA SER A 58 -3.43 23.30 2.67
C SER A 58 -2.63 22.64 3.81
N ASP A 59 -3.27 21.88 4.70
CA ASP A 59 -2.62 21.17 5.82
C ASP A 59 -2.76 19.63 5.74
N VAL A 60 -3.76 19.14 4.99
CA VAL A 60 -4.12 17.71 4.91
C VAL A 60 -4.34 17.30 3.47
N SER A 61 -3.60 16.27 3.03
CA SER A 61 -3.83 15.62 1.74
C SER A 61 -4.52 14.27 1.97
N THR A 62 -5.70 14.10 1.37
CA THR A 62 -6.47 12.86 1.42
C THR A 62 -6.22 12.04 0.17
N PHE A 63 -5.98 10.76 0.37
CA PHE A 63 -5.68 9.78 -0.65
C PHE A 63 -6.59 8.57 -0.49
N GLU A 64 -6.79 7.85 -1.59
CA GLU A 64 -7.37 6.53 -1.56
C GLU A 64 -6.37 5.50 -2.09
N ALA A 65 -6.21 4.41 -1.35
CA ALA A 65 -5.39 3.26 -1.71
C ALA A 65 -6.27 2.10 -2.18
N LYS A 66 -6.06 1.66 -3.42
CA LYS A 66 -6.67 0.45 -3.98
C LYS A 66 -5.64 -0.66 -4.06
N VAL A 67 -5.83 -1.72 -3.29
CA VAL A 67 -4.94 -2.89 -3.33
C VAL A 67 -5.32 -3.79 -4.51
N GLU A 68 -4.31 -4.29 -5.22
CA GLU A 68 -4.49 -5.25 -6.30
C GLU A 68 -5.22 -6.51 -5.79
N ASN A 69 -6.27 -6.94 -6.51
CA ASN A 69 -7.19 -8.03 -6.14
C ASN A 69 -8.10 -7.76 -4.92
N MET A 70 -8.17 -6.52 -4.41
CA MET A 70 -9.21 -6.12 -3.47
C MET A 70 -10.33 -5.33 -4.15
N LEU A 71 -11.57 -5.60 -3.73
CA LEU A 71 -12.77 -4.93 -4.23
C LEU A 71 -13.05 -3.57 -3.56
N TRP A 72 -12.30 -3.24 -2.50
CA TRP A 72 -12.50 -2.06 -1.70
C TRP A 72 -11.28 -1.15 -1.75
N THR A 73 -11.53 0.16 -1.70
CA THR A 73 -10.50 1.20 -1.58
C THR A 73 -10.40 1.65 -0.14
N LEU A 74 -9.27 2.24 0.21
CA LEU A 74 -9.04 2.76 1.54
C LEU A 74 -8.69 4.22 1.55
N PRO A 75 -9.49 5.06 2.22
CA PRO A 75 -9.09 6.42 2.48
C PRO A 75 -7.97 6.44 3.53
N PHE A 76 -6.92 7.19 3.25
CA PHE A 76 -5.88 7.55 4.20
C PHE A 76 -5.48 9.00 3.99
N THR A 77 -4.93 9.63 5.02
CA THR A 77 -4.52 11.04 4.97
C THR A 77 -3.04 11.18 5.29
N VAL A 78 -2.43 12.19 4.67
CA VAL A 78 -1.11 12.68 5.03
C VAL A 78 -1.30 14.08 5.62
N GLU A 79 -0.99 14.21 6.91
CA GLU A 79 -1.08 15.45 7.66
C GLU A 79 0.31 15.75 8.21
N LYS A 80 0.91 16.88 7.80
CA LYS A 80 2.26 17.31 8.23
C LYS A 80 3.34 16.23 8.10
N GLY A 81 3.33 15.49 6.99
CA GLY A 81 4.29 14.41 6.72
C GLY A 81 4.07 13.13 7.54
N ARG A 82 2.91 12.99 8.21
CA ARG A 82 2.52 11.76 8.91
C ARG A 82 1.35 11.08 8.24
N LEU A 83 1.46 9.76 8.07
CA LEU A 83 0.36 8.91 7.62
C LEU A 83 -0.65 8.71 8.74
N LYS A 84 -1.92 8.96 8.43
CA LYS A 84 -3.08 8.62 9.26
C LYS A 84 -4.01 7.69 8.49
N GLY A 85 -4.52 6.66 9.18
CA GLY A 85 -5.42 5.65 8.59
C GLY A 85 -4.71 4.49 7.88
N PHE A 86 -3.39 4.57 7.68
CA PHE A 86 -2.58 3.48 7.12
C PHE A 86 -1.70 2.86 8.22
N SER A 87 -2.08 1.71 8.76
CA SER A 87 -1.37 1.03 9.86
C SER A 87 -0.91 -0.38 9.47
N GLU A 88 0.11 -0.92 10.16
CA GLU A 88 0.61 -2.28 9.91
C GLU A 88 -0.48 -3.36 10.11
N SER A 89 -1.41 -3.20 11.05
CA SER A 89 -2.53 -4.13 11.22
C SER A 89 -3.43 -4.22 9.98
N TYR A 90 -3.46 -3.17 9.15
CA TYR A 90 -4.17 -3.22 7.86
C TYR A 90 -3.40 -4.09 6.85
N MET A 91 -2.08 -3.94 6.80
CA MET A 91 -1.24 -4.80 5.97
C MET A 91 -1.34 -6.27 6.37
N ASP A 92 -1.43 -6.56 7.66
CA ASP A 92 -1.60 -7.92 8.16
C ASP A 92 -2.95 -8.55 7.73
N LYS A 93 -4.01 -7.73 7.63
CA LYS A 93 -5.30 -8.16 7.07
C LYS A 93 -5.24 -8.42 5.57
N ILE A 94 -4.62 -7.52 4.79
CA ILE A 94 -4.39 -7.74 3.35
C ILE A 94 -3.61 -9.03 3.13
N TRP A 95 -2.57 -9.21 3.95
CA TRP A 95 -1.69 -10.35 3.90
C TRP A 95 -2.43 -11.65 4.19
N SER A 96 -3.19 -11.69 5.29
CA SER A 96 -4.03 -12.83 5.66
C SER A 96 -5.01 -13.20 4.55
N GLN A 97 -5.62 -12.20 3.89
CA GLN A 97 -6.55 -12.46 2.79
C GLN A 97 -5.84 -12.99 1.53
N LYS A 98 -4.64 -12.51 1.22
CA LYS A 98 -3.84 -12.99 0.08
C LYS A 98 -3.36 -14.44 0.29
N GLU A 99 -2.93 -14.78 1.51
CA GLU A 99 -2.57 -16.16 1.87
C GLU A 99 -3.76 -17.12 1.76
N VAL A 100 -4.95 -16.69 2.18
CA VAL A 100 -6.18 -17.47 1.99
C VAL A 100 -6.47 -17.67 0.50
N SER A 101 -6.41 -16.62 -0.32
CA SER A 101 -6.62 -16.74 -1.77
C SER A 101 -5.59 -17.63 -2.47
N TRP A 102 -4.34 -17.64 -2.02
CA TRP A 102 -3.31 -18.55 -2.53
C TRP A 102 -3.61 -20.01 -2.17
N LYS A 103 -4.05 -20.26 -0.93
CA LYS A 103 -4.47 -21.61 -0.52
C LYS A 103 -5.69 -22.08 -1.30
N THR A 104 -6.70 -21.24 -1.50
CA THR A 104 -7.90 -21.62 -2.26
C THR A 104 -7.59 -21.95 -3.73
N LYS A 105 -6.60 -21.29 -4.34
CA LYS A 105 -6.17 -21.58 -5.72
C LYS A 105 -5.43 -22.90 -5.90
N MET A 106 -4.91 -23.51 -4.83
CA MET A 106 -4.25 -24.82 -4.88
C MET A 106 -5.21 -26.00 -4.74
N TYR A 107 -6.48 -25.75 -4.39
CA TYR A 107 -7.51 -26.79 -4.20
C TYR A 107 -8.61 -26.77 -5.27
N LEU A 108 -8.41 -26.04 -6.37
CA LEU A 108 -9.30 -26.02 -7.54
C LEU A 108 -8.57 -26.53 -8.78
#